data_AF-A0A938MXQ1-F1
#
_entry.id   AF-A0A938MXQ1-F1
#
_cell.length_a   1.000
_cell.length_b   1.000
_cell.length_c   1.000
_cell.angle_alpha   90.00
_cell.angle_beta   90.00
_cell.angle_gamma   90.00
#
_symmetry.space_group_name_H-M   'P 1'
#
loop_
_entity.id
_entity.type
_entity.pdbx_description
1 polymer ?
#
loop_
_entity_poly.entity_id
_entity_poly.type
_entity_poly.pdbx_seq_one_letter_code
_entity_poly.pdbx_strand_id
1 'polypeptide(L)'
;MWCLAWVFGILWRMTPTRSTLLFRVSDPNDSQAWREFVQLYEPLLMSYVRSRGVSEHDARDVVQEVFATLVRKLPGFQLDRTRGRFRTWLWRITQNAVTDWARKRGRRAAAERKAGAERNE
;
A
#
# COMPACT_ATOMS: atom_id res chain seq x y z
N MET A 1 14.97 -13.02 9.74
CA MET A 1 15.89 -12.12 8.99
C MET A 1 15.21 -11.68 7.72
N TRP A 2 14.62 -10.49 7.78
CA TRP A 2 13.64 -10.00 6.81
C TRP A 2 14.30 -9.56 5.51
N CYS A 3 13.59 -9.71 4.40
CA CYS A 3 13.88 -9.32 3.02
C CYS A 3 14.07 -7.79 2.82
N LEU A 4 14.66 -7.09 3.79
CA LEU A 4 14.86 -5.65 3.81
C LEU A 4 16.01 -5.20 2.89
N ALA A 5 17.03 -6.05 2.66
CA ALA A 5 18.18 -5.68 1.84
C ALA A 5 17.85 -5.50 0.34
N TRP A 6 16.88 -6.27 -0.20
CA TRP A 6 16.55 -6.20 -1.63
C TRP A 6 15.58 -5.05 -1.96
N VAL A 7 14.66 -4.73 -1.04
CA VAL A 7 13.73 -3.60 -1.20
C VAL A 7 14.46 -2.26 -0.99
N PHE A 8 15.39 -2.14 -0.04
CA PHE A 8 16.14 -0.89 0.16
C PHE A 8 16.98 -0.48 -1.06
N GLY A 9 17.55 -1.43 -1.81
CA GLY A 9 18.44 -1.15 -2.95
C GLY A 9 17.75 -0.52 -4.17
N ILE A 10 16.58 -1.02 -4.55
CA ILE A 10 15.78 -0.43 -5.65
C ILE A 10 15.12 0.89 -5.23
N LEU A 11 14.82 1.00 -3.94
CA LEU A 11 14.02 2.08 -3.37
C LEU A 11 14.80 3.35 -3.00
N TRP A 12 16.13 3.28 -2.95
CA TRP A 12 17.00 4.43 -2.65
C TRP A 12 17.16 5.42 -3.82
N ARG A 13 16.72 5.05 -5.04
CA ARG A 13 16.76 5.92 -6.23
C ARG A 13 15.46 6.70 -6.51
N MET A 14 14.61 6.90 -5.52
CA MET A 14 13.41 7.72 -5.71
C MET A 14 13.64 9.16 -5.27
N THR A 15 13.30 10.09 -6.16
CA THR A 15 13.33 11.53 -5.89
C THR A 15 12.54 11.88 -4.62
N PRO A 16 13.01 12.85 -3.81
CA PRO A 16 12.28 13.29 -2.63
C PRO A 16 10.90 13.83 -3.00
N THR A 17 9.85 13.36 -2.32
CA THR A 17 8.50 13.91 -2.46
C THR A 17 8.49 15.37 -2.03
N ARG A 18 7.89 16.23 -2.85
CA ARG A 18 7.79 17.66 -2.55
C ARG A 18 6.96 17.84 -1.26
N SER A 19 7.50 18.58 -0.30
CA SER A 19 6.82 18.88 0.97
C SER A 19 5.49 19.61 0.76
N THR A 20 5.39 20.40 -0.31
CA THR A 20 4.16 21.09 -0.71
C THR A 20 3.05 20.12 -1.11
N LEU A 21 3.36 19.05 -1.84
CA LEU A 21 2.38 18.02 -2.20
C LEU A 21 1.88 17.26 -0.97
N LEU A 22 2.78 16.92 -0.05
CA LEU A 22 2.43 16.25 1.20
C LEU A 22 1.57 17.11 2.12
N PHE A 23 1.78 18.42 2.13
CA PHE A 23 0.92 19.35 2.86
C PHE A 23 -0.47 19.44 2.24
N ARG A 24 -0.56 19.57 0.92
CA ARG A 24 -1.84 19.67 0.21
C ARG A 24 -2.69 18.41 0.34
N VAL A 25 -2.07 17.22 0.28
CA VAL A 25 -2.78 15.94 0.40
C VAL A 25 -3.26 15.64 1.83
N SER A 26 -2.84 16.44 2.83
CA SER A 26 -3.44 16.41 4.17
C SER A 26 -4.86 16.98 4.19
N ASP A 27 -5.23 17.81 3.20
CA ASP A 27 -6.63 18.19 2.96
C ASP A 27 -7.30 17.12 2.08
N PRO A 28 -8.29 16.36 2.59
CA PRO A 28 -9.01 15.37 1.79
C PRO A 28 -9.81 15.99 0.64
N ASN A 29 -10.10 17.30 0.68
CA ASN A 29 -10.88 17.99 -0.36
C ASN A 29 -10.01 18.48 -1.54
N ASP A 30 -8.67 18.55 -1.40
CA ASP A 30 -7.78 18.92 -2.50
C ASP A 30 -7.62 17.75 -3.50
N SER A 31 -8.65 17.58 -4.32
CA SER A 31 -8.73 16.53 -5.33
C SER A 31 -7.58 16.60 -6.35
N GLN A 32 -7.01 17.78 -6.58
CA GLN A 32 -5.87 17.94 -7.48
C GLN A 32 -4.59 17.38 -6.85
N ALA A 33 -4.32 17.71 -5.59
CA ALA A 33 -3.18 17.15 -4.86
C ALA A 33 -3.29 15.62 -4.74
N TRP A 34 -4.49 15.09 -4.50
CA TRP A 34 -4.72 13.64 -4.49
C TRP A 34 -4.45 12.99 -5.85
N ARG A 35 -4.87 13.61 -6.97
CA ARG A 35 -4.53 13.11 -8.32
C ARG A 35 -3.02 13.08 -8.57
N GLU A 36 -2.31 14.17 -8.27
CA GLU A 36 -0.85 14.24 -8.40
C GLU A 36 -0.16 13.18 -7.52
N PHE A 37 -0.67 12.98 -6.30
CA PHE A 37 -0.15 12.00 -5.36
C PHE A 37 -0.35 10.57 -5.86
N VAL A 38 -1.54 10.23 -6.36
CA VAL A 38 -1.85 8.90 -6.92
C VAL A 38 -0.98 8.63 -8.15
N GLN A 39 -0.88 9.58 -9.08
CA GLN A 39 -0.03 9.44 -10.28
C GLN A 39 1.44 9.16 -9.94
N LEU A 40 1.94 9.75 -8.85
CA LEU A 40 3.32 9.55 -8.40
C LEU A 40 3.52 8.18 -7.74
N TYR A 41 2.58 7.74 -6.89
CA TYR A 41 2.78 6.59 -6.01
C TYR A 41 2.15 5.29 -6.51
N GLU A 42 1.09 5.34 -7.29
CA GLU A 42 0.39 4.15 -7.78
C GLU A 42 1.33 3.19 -8.54
N PRO A 43 2.16 3.62 -9.50
CA PRO A 43 3.07 2.70 -10.20
C PRO A 43 4.07 2.02 -9.26
N LEU A 44 4.51 2.75 -8.23
CA LEU A 44 5.48 2.28 -7.24
C LEU A 44 4.87 1.24 -6.31
N LEU A 45 3.66 1.51 -5.85
CA LEU A 45 2.88 0.60 -5.01
C LEU A 45 2.49 -0.65 -5.80
N MET A 46 2.02 -0.49 -7.04
CA MET A 46 1.69 -1.61 -7.93
C MET A 46 2.90 -2.50 -8.19
N SER A 47 4.07 -1.92 -8.52
CA SER A 47 5.29 -2.69 -8.72
C SER A 47 5.69 -3.46 -7.48
N TYR A 48 5.61 -2.83 -6.30
CA TYR A 48 5.95 -3.47 -5.04
C TYR A 48 4.97 -4.60 -4.66
N VAL A 49 3.67 -4.37 -4.78
CA VAL A 49 2.65 -5.37 -4.45
C VAL A 49 2.77 -6.57 -5.39
N ARG A 50 2.96 -6.34 -6.70
CA ARG A 50 3.19 -7.42 -7.68
C ARG A 50 4.47 -8.20 -7.39
N SER A 51 5.54 -7.55 -6.95
CA SER A 51 6.78 -8.24 -6.57
C SER A 51 6.62 -9.15 -5.34
N ARG A 52 5.47 -9.12 -4.66
CA ARG A 52 5.12 -10.05 -3.57
C ARG A 52 4.30 -11.26 -4.04
N GLY A 53 4.14 -11.46 -5.36
CA GLY A 53 3.39 -12.58 -5.93
C GLY A 53 1.87 -12.36 -5.97
N VAL A 54 1.42 -11.11 -5.78
CA VAL A 54 0.00 -10.74 -5.92
C VAL A 54 -0.33 -10.61 -7.40
N SER A 55 -1.48 -11.16 -7.82
CA SER A 55 -1.96 -11.05 -9.20
C SER A 55 -2.20 -9.58 -9.58
N GLU A 56 -2.21 -9.24 -10.86
CA GLU A 56 -2.44 -7.85 -11.27
C GLU A 56 -3.80 -7.31 -10.80
N HIS A 57 -4.84 -8.13 -10.89
CA HIS A 57 -6.19 -7.78 -10.43
C HIS A 57 -6.18 -7.51 -8.92
N ASP A 58 -5.69 -8.47 -8.13
CA ASP A 58 -5.61 -8.33 -6.68
C ASP A 58 -4.69 -7.18 -6.25
N ALA A 59 -3.63 -6.90 -7.02
CA ALA A 59 -2.70 -5.83 -6.70
C ALA A 59 -3.39 -4.46 -6.78
N ARG A 60 -4.28 -4.25 -7.77
CA ARG A 60 -5.07 -3.01 -7.86
C ARG A 60 -5.95 -2.85 -6.63
N ASP A 61 -6.61 -3.91 -6.17
CA ASP A 61 -7.46 -3.88 -4.97
C ASP A 61 -6.64 -3.55 -3.71
N VAL A 62 -5.46 -4.15 -3.56
CA VAL A 62 -4.55 -3.87 -2.43
C VAL A 62 -4.08 -2.42 -2.48
N VAL A 63 -3.69 -1.90 -3.65
CA VAL A 63 -3.25 -0.52 -3.80
C VAL A 63 -4.38 0.47 -3.51
N GLN A 64 -5.61 0.17 -3.91
CA GLN A 64 -6.78 0.95 -3.51
C GLN A 64 -6.99 0.95 -1.99
N GLU A 65 -6.84 -0.19 -1.32
CA GLU A 65 -6.92 -0.28 0.15
C GLU A 65 -5.83 0.57 0.85
N VAL A 66 -4.63 0.64 0.25
CA VAL A 66 -3.56 1.55 0.69
C VAL A 66 -4.00 3.00 0.56
N PHE A 67 -4.48 3.45 -0.60
CA PHE A 67 -4.93 4.84 -0.78
C PHE A 67 -6.12 5.19 0.11
N ALA A 68 -7.09 4.29 0.29
CA ALA A 68 -8.20 4.48 1.21
C ALA A 68 -7.72 4.62 2.67
N THR A 69 -6.69 3.87 3.06
CA THR A 69 -6.04 4.01 4.37
C THR A 69 -5.32 5.35 4.50
N LEU A 70 -4.66 5.80 3.43
CA LEU A 70 -3.99 7.09 3.40
C LEU A 70 -4.99 8.23 3.58
N VAL A 71 -6.09 8.28 2.82
CA VAL A 71 -7.13 9.32 2.95
C VAL A 71 -7.60 9.49 4.39
N ARG A 72 -7.75 8.38 5.12
CA ARG A 72 -8.20 8.40 6.52
C ARG A 72 -7.12 8.85 7.51
N LYS A 73 -5.85 8.54 7.24
CA LYS A 73 -4.76 8.74 8.21
C LYS A 73 -3.88 9.97 7.93
N LEU A 74 -3.81 10.44 6.70
CA LEU A 74 -2.99 11.59 6.29
C LEU A 74 -3.38 12.89 7.00
N PRO A 75 -4.67 13.21 7.24
CA PRO A 75 -5.05 14.43 7.96
C PRO A 75 -4.52 14.48 9.40
N GLY A 76 -4.45 13.33 10.07
CA GLY A 76 -3.91 13.19 11.43
C GLY A 76 -2.41 12.87 11.49
N PHE A 77 -1.77 12.64 10.35
CA PHE A 77 -0.33 12.40 10.28
C PHE A 77 0.37 13.73 10.51
N GLN A 78 0.97 13.90 11.69
CA GLN A 78 1.84 15.03 11.96
C GLN A 78 2.93 15.05 10.90
N LEU A 79 2.81 15.97 9.94
CA LEU A 79 3.74 16.16 8.84
C LEU A 79 5.01 16.82 9.38
N ASP A 80 5.65 16.17 10.35
CA ASP A 80 6.93 16.57 10.88
C ASP A 80 7.92 16.46 9.72
N ARG A 81 8.42 17.62 9.29
CA ARG A 81 8.81 18.01 7.91
C ARG A 81 9.95 17.18 7.27
N THR A 82 10.35 16.09 7.90
CA THR A 82 11.35 15.13 7.43
C THR A 82 10.75 14.12 6.43
N ARG A 83 11.14 14.23 5.16
CA ARG A 83 10.70 13.38 4.03
C ARG A 83 10.88 11.87 4.28
N GLY A 84 11.83 11.47 5.13
CA GLY A 84 12.10 10.08 5.48
C GLY A 84 10.97 9.42 6.30
N ARG A 85 10.25 10.17 7.13
CA ARG A 85 9.19 9.61 7.99
C ARG A 85 7.93 9.23 7.20
N PHE A 86 7.53 10.05 6.23
CA PHE A 86 6.37 9.76 5.39
C PHE A 86 6.56 8.48 4.57
N ARG A 87 7.72 8.32 3.90
CA ARG A 87 7.98 7.15 3.05
C ARG A 87 7.99 5.87 3.87
N THR A 88 8.69 5.85 5.01
CA THR A 88 8.70 4.70 5.91
C THR A 88 7.30 4.34 6.39
N TRP A 89 6.49 5.35 6.72
CA TRP A 89 5.11 5.16 7.11
C TRP A 89 4.24 4.60 5.99
N LEU A 90 4.33 5.16 4.78
CA LEU A 90 3.66 4.65 3.58
C LEU A 90 4.02 3.17 3.33
N TRP A 91 5.31 2.82 3.39
CA TRP A 91 5.75 1.45 3.21
C TRP A 91 5.20 0.50 4.27
N ARG A 92 5.09 0.96 5.52
CA ARG A 92 4.45 0.18 6.58
C ARG A 92 2.98 -0.05 6.30
N ILE A 93 2.25 0.95 5.80
CA ILE A 93 0.85 0.80 5.37
C ILE A 93 0.75 -0.23 4.25
N THR A 94 1.58 -0.13 3.21
CA THR A 94 1.58 -1.05 2.06
C THR A 94 1.91 -2.48 2.49
N GLN A 95 2.90 -2.66 3.36
CA GLN A 95 3.25 -3.98 3.91
C GLN A 95 2.11 -4.60 4.69
N ASN A 96 1.42 -3.79 5.51
CA ASN A 96 0.25 -4.25 6.26
C ASN A 96 -0.87 -4.68 5.30
N ALA A 97 -1.17 -3.87 4.27
CA ALA A 97 -2.20 -4.19 3.28
C ALA A 97 -1.90 -5.51 2.53
N VAL A 98 -0.66 -5.72 2.09
CA VAL A 98 -0.24 -6.99 1.45
C VAL A 98 -0.39 -8.17 2.42
N THR A 99 -0.01 -7.98 3.69
CA THR A 99 -0.13 -9.02 4.71
C THR A 99 -1.61 -9.36 4.97
N ASP A 100 -2.46 -8.34 5.06
CA ASP A 100 -3.89 -8.51 5.28
C ASP A 100 -4.56 -9.21 4.09
N TRP A 101 -4.18 -8.86 2.86
CA TRP A 101 -4.60 -9.57 1.65
C TRP A 101 -4.20 -11.06 1.69
N ALA A 102 -2.95 -11.36 2.01
CA ALA A 102 -2.46 -12.74 2.09
C ALA A 102 -3.24 -13.55 3.15
N ARG A 103 -3.51 -12.95 4.32
CA ARG A 103 -4.35 -13.57 5.36
C ARG A 103 -5.79 -13.79 4.87
N LYS A 104 -6.41 -12.82 4.20
CA LYS A 104 -7.78 -12.93 3.63
C LYS A 104 -7.83 -14.08 2.61
N ARG A 105 -6.83 -14.19 1.72
CA ARG A 105 -6.73 -15.26 0.71
C ARG A 105 -6.61 -16.65 1.35
N GLY A 106 -5.78 -16.79 2.37
CA GLY A 106 -5.63 -18.05 3.12
C GLY A 106 -6.92 -18.51 3.80
N ARG A 107 -7.65 -17.58 4.44
CA ARG A 107 -8.96 -17.89 5.05
C ARG A 107 -9.99 -18.32 4.02
N ARG A 108 -10.05 -17.65 2.87
CA ARG A 108 -10.97 -18.00 1.77
C ARG A 108 -10.67 -19.40 1.23
N ALA A 109 -9.40 -19.72 0.96
CA ALA A 109 -9.01 -21.05 0.50
C ALA A 109 -9.34 -22.15 1.53
N ALA A 110 -9.18 -21.89 2.83
CA ALA A 110 -9.56 -22.83 3.88
C ALA A 110 -11.08 -23.05 3.94
N ALA A 111 -11.88 -21.99 3.80
CA ALA A 111 -13.34 -22.08 3.77
C ALA A 111 -13.84 -22.86 2.53
N GLU A 112 -13.26 -22.61 1.35
CA GLU A 112 -13.58 -23.32 0.10
C GLU A 112 -13.27 -24.82 0.22
N ARG A 113 -12.17 -25.21 0.87
CA ARG A 113 -11.83 -26.62 1.13
C ARG A 113 -12.83 -27.31 2.06
N LYS A 114 -13.25 -26.64 3.14
CA LYS A 114 -14.26 -27.17 4.08
C LYS A 114 -15.60 -27.38 3.38
N ALA A 115 -16.07 -26.39 2.64
CA ALA A 115 -17.33 -26.47 1.90
C ALA A 115 -17.32 -27.53 0.78
N GLY A 116 -16.15 -27.84 0.22
CA GLY A 116 -15.99 -28.94 -0.74
C GLY A 116 -16.01 -30.32 -0.08
N ALA A 117 -15.45 -30.46 1.13
CA ALA A 117 -15.49 -31.70 1.90
C ALA A 117 -16.92 -32.06 2.32
N GLU A 118 -17.68 -31.08 2.82
CA GLU A 118 -19.09 -31.26 3.25
C GLU A 118 -20.07 -31.56 2.11
N ARG A 119 -19.68 -31.34 0.85
CA ARG A 119 -20.53 -31.62 -0.34
C ARG A 119 -20.32 -33.02 -0.91
N ASN A 120 -19.21 -33.66 -0.57
CA ASN A 120 -18.84 -34.99 -1.05
C ASN A 120 -19.18 -36.09 -0.03
N GLU A 121 -19.78 -35.73 1.11
CA GLU A 121 -20.42 -36.61 2.10
C GLU A 121 -21.94 -36.58 1.92
#